data_AF-A0A3M1X3F2-F1
#
_entry.id   AF-A0A3M1X3F2-F1
#
_cell.length_a   1.000
_cell.length_b   1.000
_cell.length_c   1.000
_cell.angle_alpha   90.00
_cell.angle_beta   90.00
_cell.angle_gamma   90.00
#
_symmetry.space_group_name_H-M   'P 1'
#
loop_
_entity.id
_entity.type
_entity.pdbx_description
1 polymer ?
#
loop_
_entity_poly.entity_id
_entity_poly.type
_entity_poly.pdbx_seq_one_letter_code
_entity_poly.pdbx_strand_id
1 'polypeptide(L)'
;MALWLISLIFVFVYTYKSYDKIIFKRWQDDVPVFFIYNNNPDRDSFHDFYSQLTEKIRKTRVNPKLSAPQKLEVYSKHLQFLVDEDVISPQEAKDIYERKRMRMDMEKSGITGIVPDKE
;
A
#
# COMPACT_ATOMS: atom_id res chain seq x y z
N MET A 1 -1.85 -4.12 46.72
CA MET A 1 -2.75 -4.81 45.78
C MET A 1 -3.32 -3.90 44.68
N ALA A 2 -3.55 -2.60 44.91
CA ALA A 2 -4.15 -1.70 43.90
C ALA A 2 -3.27 -1.39 42.66
N LEU A 3 -1.94 -1.35 42.79
CA LEU A 3 -1.02 -1.06 41.68
C LEU A 3 -1.04 -2.13 40.57
N TRP A 4 -1.23 -3.40 40.93
CA TRP A 4 -1.30 -4.50 39.96
C TRP A 4 -2.59 -4.47 39.13
N LEU A 5 -3.70 -4.05 39.74
CA LEU A 5 -4.98 -3.84 39.05
C LEU A 5 -4.92 -2.69 38.04
N ILE A 6 -4.24 -1.59 38.39
CA ILE A 6 -4.05 -0.45 37.48
C ILE A 6 -3.20 -0.85 36.27
N SER A 7 -2.09 -1.58 36.47
CA SER A 7 -1.28 -2.09 35.37
C SER A 7 -2.05 -3.06 34.46
N LEU A 8 -2.89 -3.93 35.03
CA LEU A 8 -3.77 -4.81 34.25
C LEU A 8 -4.79 -4.04 33.43
N ILE A 9 -5.40 -2.98 33.98
CA ILE A 9 -6.33 -2.10 33.25
C ILE A 9 -5.59 -1.37 32.11
N PHE A 10 -4.38 -0.86 32.35
CA PHE A 10 -3.59 -0.21 31.30
C PHE A 10 -3.19 -1.17 30.19
N VAL A 11 -2.76 -2.39 30.53
CA VAL A 11 -2.47 -3.44 29.55
C VAL A 11 -3.73 -3.83 28.78
N PHE A 12 -4.87 -3.95 29.45
CA PHE A 12 -6.15 -4.29 28.82
C PHE A 12 -6.64 -3.17 27.89
N VAL A 13 -6.55 -1.91 28.29
CA VAL A 13 -6.88 -0.74 27.44
C VAL A 13 -5.91 -0.62 26.28
N TYR A 14 -4.62 -0.89 26.51
CA TYR A 14 -3.60 -0.88 25.46
C TYR A 14 -3.84 -2.00 24.44
N THR A 15 -4.14 -3.22 24.89
CA THR A 15 -4.48 -4.33 23.99
C THR A 15 -5.79 -4.04 23.26
N TYR A 16 -6.83 -3.56 23.95
CA TYR A 16 -8.11 -3.22 23.32
C TYR A 16 -7.96 -2.14 22.23
N LYS A 17 -7.22 -1.07 22.49
CA LYS A 17 -6.93 -0.01 21.50
C LYS A 17 -5.97 -0.44 20.39
N SER A 18 -5.17 -1.48 20.60
CA SER A 18 -4.20 -1.96 19.61
C SER A 18 -4.85 -2.76 18.48
N TYR A 19 -6.09 -3.22 18.65
CA TYR A 19 -6.85 -3.93 17.62
C TYR A 19 -7.51 -3.02 16.58
N ASP A 20 -7.50 -1.71 16.78
CA ASP A 20 -8.29 -0.74 15.99
C ASP A 20 -7.45 0.13 15.04
N LYS A 21 -6.22 -0.28 14.75
CA LYS A 21 -5.32 0.48 13.87
C LYS A 21 -4.72 -0.38 12.76
N ILE A 22 -4.85 0.09 11.53
CA ILE A 22 -4.09 -0.44 10.39
C ILE A 22 -2.93 0.52 10.13
N ILE A 23 -1.72 -0.02 10.15
CA ILE A 23 -0.49 0.75 9.91
C ILE A 23 0.11 0.28 8.60
N PHE A 24 0.22 1.19 7.64
CA PHE A 24 0.93 0.93 6.40
C PHE A 24 2.35 1.44 6.53
N LYS A 25 3.32 0.55 6.39
CA LYS A 25 4.74 0.86 6.54
C LYS A 25 5.47 0.78 5.21
N ARG A 26 6.49 1.63 5.06
CA ARG A 26 7.44 1.53 3.95
C ARG A 26 8.33 0.31 4.17
N TRP A 27 8.50 -0.52 3.14
CA TRP A 27 9.27 -1.77 3.23
C TRP A 27 10.72 -1.52 3.70
N GLN A 28 11.34 -0.43 3.25
CA GLN A 28 12.78 -0.19 3.49
C GLN A 28 13.13 0.17 4.94
N ASP A 29 12.31 0.96 5.65
CA ASP A 29 12.78 1.66 6.86
C ASP A 29 11.83 1.54 8.07
N ASP A 30 10.81 0.67 8.00
CA ASP A 30 9.75 0.53 9.02
C ASP A 30 8.98 1.83 9.34
N VAL A 31 9.19 2.88 8.53
CA VAL A 31 8.53 4.18 8.65
C VAL A 31 7.05 4.03 8.28
N PRO A 32 6.11 4.36 9.18
CA PRO A 32 4.70 4.36 8.87
C PRO A 32 4.37 5.49 7.90
N VAL A 33 3.70 5.15 6.81
CA VAL A 33 3.30 6.09 5.73
C VAL A 33 1.90 6.65 6.01
N PHE A 34 0.98 5.81 6.49
CA PHE A 34 -0.36 6.25 6.89
C PHE A 34 -1.00 5.29 7.90
N PHE A 35 -1.96 5.83 8.66
CA PHE A 35 -2.69 5.16 9.72
C PHE A 35 -4.19 5.22 9.44
N ILE A 36 -4.88 4.09 9.61
CA ILE A 36 -6.33 4.06 9.64
C ILE A 36 -6.74 3.72 11.06
N TYR A 37 -7.52 4.61 11.69
CA TYR A 37 -8.06 4.44 13.02
C TYR A 37 -9.54 4.09 12.94
N ASN A 38 -9.95 3.05 13.64
CA ASN A 38 -11.36 2.79 13.86
C ASN A 38 -11.88 3.71 14.98
N ASN A 39 -12.78 4.62 14.63
CA ASN A 39 -13.40 5.53 15.60
C ASN A 39 -14.44 4.84 16.49
N ASN A 40 -14.91 3.64 16.11
CA ASN A 40 -15.87 2.85 16.88
C ASN A 40 -15.36 1.40 17.04
N PRO A 41 -14.61 1.10 18.12
CA PRO A 41 -13.99 -0.21 18.37
C PRO A 41 -14.97 -1.36 18.27
N ASP A 42 -14.89 -2.14 17.18
CA ASP A 42 -15.59 -3.40 17.02
C ASP A 42 -14.67 -4.39 16.33
N ARG A 43 -14.31 -5.45 17.06
CA ARG A 43 -13.27 -6.39 16.66
C ARG A 43 -13.65 -7.15 15.39
N ASP A 44 -14.91 -7.56 15.29
CA ASP A 44 -15.39 -8.41 14.19
C ASP A 44 -15.52 -7.57 12.92
N SER A 45 -16.16 -6.39 13.00
CA SER A 45 -16.22 -5.45 11.86
C SER A 45 -14.84 -4.97 11.41
N PHE A 46 -13.92 -4.70 12.34
CA PHE A 46 -12.56 -4.29 11.99
C PHE A 46 -11.77 -5.41 11.32
N HIS A 47 -11.94 -6.66 11.78
CA HIS A 47 -11.31 -7.82 11.16
C HIS A 47 -11.82 -8.03 9.73
N ASP A 48 -13.13 -7.93 9.52
CA ASP A 48 -13.74 -8.04 8.20
C ASP A 48 -13.26 -6.92 7.27
N PHE A 49 -13.22 -5.68 7.76
CA PHE A 49 -12.67 -4.55 7.02
C PHE A 49 -11.20 -4.78 6.63
N TYR A 50 -10.36 -5.18 7.58
CA TYR A 50 -8.95 -5.48 7.34
C TYR A 50 -8.76 -6.61 6.31
N SER A 51 -9.58 -7.66 6.41
CA SER A 51 -9.56 -8.80 5.48
C SER A 51 -9.91 -8.35 4.06
N GLN A 52 -11.00 -7.61 3.89
CA GLN A 52 -11.43 -7.07 2.60
C GLN A 52 -10.41 -6.09 2.01
N LEU A 53 -9.85 -5.20 2.83
CA LEU A 53 -8.83 -4.25 2.41
C LEU A 53 -7.56 -4.98 1.94
N THR A 54 -7.12 -5.99 2.69
CA THR A 54 -5.95 -6.81 2.32
C THR A 54 -6.19 -7.58 1.02
N GLU A 55 -7.39 -8.15 0.85
CA GLU A 55 -7.75 -8.85 -0.37
C GLU A 55 -7.79 -7.92 -1.58
N LYS A 56 -8.39 -6.74 -1.45
CA LYS A 56 -8.39 -5.71 -2.50
C LYS A 56 -6.96 -5.32 -2.87
N ILE A 57 -6.09 -5.01 -1.89
CA ILE A 57 -4.68 -4.67 -2.13
C ILE A 57 -3.93 -5.83 -2.83
N ARG A 58 -4.19 -7.07 -2.43
CA ARG A 58 -3.59 -8.25 -3.09
C ARG A 58 -4.05 -8.38 -4.54
N LYS A 59 -5.32 -8.12 -4.84
CA LYS A 59 -5.84 -8.09 -6.21
C LYS A 59 -5.21 -6.98 -7.04
N THR A 60 -4.84 -5.85 -6.44
CA THR A 60 -4.09 -4.78 -7.10
C THR A 60 -2.61 -5.12 -7.34
N ARG A 61 -2.04 -6.14 -6.67
CA ARG A 61 -0.66 -6.57 -6.93
C ARG A 61 -0.59 -7.35 -8.24
N VAL A 62 0.18 -6.81 -9.17
CA VAL A 62 0.48 -7.47 -10.45
C VAL A 62 1.19 -8.81 -10.19
N ASN A 63 0.66 -9.89 -10.75
CA ASN A 63 1.23 -11.23 -10.57
C ASN A 63 2.70 -11.27 -11.06
N PRO A 64 3.65 -11.69 -10.21
CA PRO A 64 5.08 -11.63 -10.53
C PRO A 64 5.47 -12.49 -11.74
N LYS A 65 4.69 -13.55 -12.04
CA LYS A 65 4.91 -14.47 -13.16
C LYS A 65 4.51 -13.90 -14.53
N LEU A 66 3.85 -12.74 -14.57
CA LEU A 66 3.46 -12.11 -15.83
C LEU A 66 4.68 -11.59 -16.59
N SER A 67 4.63 -11.70 -17.92
CA SER A 67 5.61 -11.07 -18.82
C SER A 67 5.50 -9.55 -18.75
N ALA A 68 6.56 -8.82 -19.14
CA ALA A 68 6.55 -7.35 -19.10
C ALA A 68 5.36 -6.71 -19.86
N PRO A 69 4.98 -7.18 -21.07
CA PRO A 69 3.78 -6.68 -21.75
C PRO A 69 2.48 -6.92 -20.96
N GLN A 70 2.33 -8.10 -20.34
CA GLN A 70 1.17 -8.42 -19.51
C GLN A 70 1.12 -7.55 -18.24
N LYS A 71 2.29 -7.25 -17.65
CA LYS A 71 2.38 -6.33 -16.50
C LYS A 71 1.98 -4.91 -16.88
N LEU A 72 2.34 -4.44 -18.08
CA LEU A 72 1.90 -3.14 -18.62
C LEU A 72 0.40 -3.08 -18.83
N GLU A 73 -0.20 -4.15 -19.35
CA GLU A 73 -1.65 -4.20 -19.57
C GLU A 73 -2.44 -4.14 -18.25
N VAL A 74 -1.98 -4.85 -17.22
CA VAL A 74 -2.60 -4.74 -15.89
C VAL A 74 -2.41 -3.33 -15.32
N TYR A 75 -1.23 -2.74 -15.52
CA TYR A 75 -0.92 -1.40 -15.05
C TYR A 75 -1.78 -0.33 -15.73
N SER A 76 -2.00 -0.42 -17.05
CA SER A 76 -2.88 0.51 -17.77
C SER A 76 -4.32 0.41 -17.28
N LYS A 77 -4.82 -0.79 -16.99
CA LYS A 77 -6.17 -0.99 -16.40
C LYS A 77 -6.29 -0.32 -15.02
N HIS A 78 -5.25 -0.38 -14.18
CA HIS A 78 -5.27 0.34 -12.90
C HIS A 78 -5.26 1.86 -13.07
N LEU A 79 -4.48 2.39 -14.02
CA LEU A 79 -4.48 3.82 -14.29
C LEU A 79 -5.83 4.29 -14.84
N GLN A 80 -6.46 3.49 -15.71
CA GLN A 80 -7.82 3.77 -16.19
C GLN A 80 -8.81 3.81 -15.03
N PHE A 81 -8.78 2.84 -14.13
CA PHE A 81 -9.61 2.85 -12.93
C PHE A 81 -9.42 4.13 -12.08
N LEU A 82 -8.18 4.60 -11.91
CA LEU A 82 -7.92 5.84 -11.17
C LEU A 82 -8.43 7.09 -11.89
N VAL A 83 -8.45 7.08 -13.22
CA VAL A 83 -9.06 8.15 -14.02
C VAL A 83 -10.58 8.11 -13.90
N ASP A 84 -11.18 6.92 -13.97
CA ASP A 84 -12.63 6.73 -13.88
C ASP A 84 -13.19 7.14 -12.49
N GLU A 85 -12.38 7.02 -11.45
CA GLU A 85 -12.70 7.44 -10.07
C GLU A 85 -12.26 8.90 -9.76
N ASP A 86 -11.92 9.70 -10.79
CA ASP A 86 -11.48 11.10 -10.68
C ASP A 86 -10.27 11.31 -9.71
N VAL A 87 -9.46 10.27 -9.49
CA VAL A 87 -8.28 10.33 -8.61
C VAL A 87 -7.11 11.03 -9.31
N ILE A 88 -6.97 10.81 -10.62
CA ILE A 88 -5.95 11.42 -11.47
C ILE A 88 -6.56 11.83 -12.81
N SER A 89 -5.98 12.85 -13.45
CA SER A 89 -6.39 13.24 -14.80
C SER A 89 -5.92 12.22 -15.87
N PRO A 90 -6.58 12.19 -17.04
CA PRO A 90 -6.14 11.37 -18.18
C PRO A 90 -4.69 11.67 -18.61
N GLN A 91 -4.27 12.93 -18.50
CA GLN A 91 -2.91 13.32 -18.85
C GLN A 91 -1.89 12.79 -17.83
N GLU A 92 -2.17 12.88 -16.53
CA GLU A 92 -1.32 12.30 -15.49
C GLU A 92 -1.20 10.79 -15.65
N ALA A 93 -2.31 10.11 -15.95
CA ALA A 93 -2.30 8.68 -16.24
C ALA A 93 -1.36 8.31 -17.39
N LYS A 94 -1.41 9.07 -18.49
CA LYS A 94 -0.52 8.89 -19.65
C LYS A 94 0.95 9.09 -19.28
N ASP A 95 1.27 10.15 -18.54
CA ASP A 95 2.63 10.46 -18.13
C ASP A 95 3.19 9.40 -17.17
N ILE A 96 2.35 8.91 -16.25
CA ILE A 96 2.69 7.80 -15.34
C ILE A 96 2.95 6.51 -16.12
N TYR A 97 2.10 6.19 -17.10
CA TYR A 97 2.24 5.00 -17.94
C TYR A 97 3.57 5.00 -18.72
N GLU A 98 3.90 6.10 -19.40
CA GLU A 98 5.13 6.20 -20.19
C GLU A 98 6.39 6.09 -19.31
N ARG A 99 6.40 6.73 -18.13
CA ARG A 99 7.51 6.57 -17.18
C ARG A 99 7.72 5.12 -16.76
N LYS A 100 6.63 4.37 -16.53
CA LYS A 100 6.71 2.96 -16.13
C LYS A 100 7.17 2.08 -17.28
N ARG A 101 6.69 2.33 -18.50
CA ARG A 101 7.11 1.65 -19.72
C ARG A 101 8.61 1.83 -19.97
N MET A 102 9.09 3.08 -19.98
CA MET A 102 10.51 3.38 -20.16
C MET A 102 11.39 2.67 -19.12
N ARG A 103 10.97 2.66 -17.84
CA ARG A 103 11.73 1.96 -16.79
C ARG A 103 11.82 0.44 -17.05
N MET A 104 10.73 -0.19 -17.49
CA MET A 104 10.75 -1.63 -17.80
C MET A 104 11.56 -1.95 -19.06
N ASP A 105 11.57 -1.06 -20.06
CA ASP A 105 12.42 -1.21 -21.24
C ASP A 105 13.91 -1.07 -20.88
N MET A 106 14.26 -0.17 -19.96
CA MET A 106 15.62 -0.04 -19.40
C MET A 106 16.05 -1.27 -18.60
N GLU A 107 15.17 -1.77 -17.71
CA GLU A 107 15.41 -2.99 -16.92
C GLU A 107 15.63 -4.22 -17.83
N LYS A 108 14.90 -4.33 -18.93
CA LYS A 108 15.06 -5.39 -19.93
C LYS A 108 16.34 -5.27 -20.75
N SER A 109 16.85 -4.05 -20.94
CA SER A 109 18.05 -3.76 -21.72
C SER A 109 19.34 -3.89 -20.92
N GLY A 110 19.26 -4.22 -19.62
CA GLY A 110 20.44 -4.37 -18.74
C GLY A 110 21.12 -3.04 -18.40
N ILE A 111 20.52 -1.89 -18.75
CA ILE A 111 21.03 -0.57 -18.42
C ILE A 111 20.54 -0.24 -17.00
N THR A 112 21.24 -0.72 -15.98
CA THR A 112 21.15 -0.15 -14.65
C THR A 112 21.71 1.26 -14.74
N GLY A 113 20.82 2.26 -14.73
CA GLY A 113 21.17 3.66 -14.88
C GLY A 113 22.32 4.05 -13.97
N ILE A 114 23.38 4.55 -14.59
CA ILE A 114 24.42 5.35 -13.94
C ILE A 114 23.67 6.56 -13.37
N VAL A 115 23.51 6.60 -12.05
CA VAL A 115 23.15 7.84 -11.36
C VAL A 115 24.37 8.75 -11.54
N PRO A 116 24.25 9.93 -12.19
CA PRO A 116 25.33 10.89 -12.16
C PRO A 116 25.46 11.36 -10.72
N ASP A 117 26.63 11.16 -10.11
CA ASP A 117 26.97 11.78 -8.85
C ASP A 117 26.73 13.28 -8.98
N LYS A 118 25.93 13.82 -8.07
CA LYS A 118 25.78 15.26 -7.93
C LYS A 118 27.09 15.79 -7.34
N GLU A 119 27.85 16.51 -8.16
CA GLU A 119 28.85 17.48 -7.69
C GLU A 119 28.20 18.58 -6.84
#